data_AF-A0A521KF87-F1
#
_entry.id   AF-A0A521KF87-F1
#
_cell.length_a   1.000
_cell.length_b   1.000
_cell.length_c   1.000
_cell.angle_alpha   90.00
_cell.angle_beta   90.00
_cell.angle_gamma   90.00
#
_symmetry.space_group_name_H-M   'P 1'
#
loop_
_entity.id
_entity.type
_entity.pdbx_description
1 polymer ?
#
loop_
_entity_poly.entity_id
_entity_poly.type
_entity_poly.pdbx_seq_one_letter_code
_entity_poly.pdbx_strand_id
1 'polypeptide(L)'
;MEREMPEDSIALLLTQIDGARAELRALLRGLPEQAITQRPPSGKWSVLENVRHLLFAKQAHIAKLLRERPAWSPLGFTPESMRATRKLPEITADGPGIDGVWAAWDDVHQGTVRRVNAARPPETERALTRHLKHLQAHQLVIERLVRQRSK
;
A
#
# COMPACT_ATOMS: atom_id res chain seq x y z
N MET A 1 3.03 -34.95 2.90
CA MET A 1 3.47 -34.32 4.16
C MET A 1 3.01 -32.88 4.12
N GLU A 2 1.73 -32.67 4.47
CA GLU A 2 1.19 -31.32 4.66
C GLU A 2 1.83 -30.78 5.92
N ARG A 3 2.68 -29.75 5.80
CA ARG A 3 3.12 -28.99 6.97
C ARG A 3 1.88 -28.28 7.48
N GLU A 4 1.36 -28.71 8.62
CA GLU A 4 0.55 -27.83 9.46
C GLU A 4 1.40 -26.59 9.72
N MET A 5 0.98 -25.50 9.10
CA MET A 5 1.65 -24.22 9.19
C MET A 5 1.28 -23.60 10.54
N PRO A 6 2.24 -23.12 11.33
CA PRO A 6 1.91 -22.51 12.61
C PRO A 6 1.09 -21.25 12.35
N GLU A 7 -0.14 -21.24 12.86
CA GLU A 7 -1.08 -20.10 12.85
C GLU A 7 -0.40 -18.78 13.25
N ASP A 8 0.62 -18.89 14.10
CA ASP A 8 1.49 -17.82 14.56
C ASP A 8 2.20 -17.05 13.41
N SER A 9 2.54 -17.70 12.28
CA SER A 9 3.27 -17.02 11.20
C SER A 9 2.39 -16.02 10.44
N ILE A 10 1.14 -16.37 10.18
CA ILE A 10 0.18 -15.50 9.47
C ILE A 10 -0.21 -14.33 10.37
N ALA A 11 -0.51 -14.59 11.65
CA ALA A 11 -0.84 -13.55 12.62
C ALA A 11 0.32 -12.56 12.81
N LEU A 12 1.56 -13.06 12.89
CA LEU A 12 2.76 -12.24 12.98
C LEU A 12 2.93 -11.36 11.74
N LEU A 13 2.76 -11.92 10.53
CA LEU A 13 2.87 -11.15 9.28
C LEU A 13 1.81 -10.06 9.18
N LEU A 14 0.56 -10.33 9.57
CA LEU A 14 -0.49 -9.31 9.60
C LEU A 14 -0.14 -8.20 10.59
N THR A 15 0.35 -8.55 11.78
CA THR A 15 0.82 -7.59 12.80
C THR A 15 1.96 -6.72 12.27
N GLN A 16 2.93 -7.30 11.56
CA GLN A 16 4.03 -6.56 10.94
C GLN A 16 3.56 -5.61 9.84
N ILE A 17 2.57 -6.03 9.04
CA ILE A 17 1.96 -5.16 8.03
C ILE A 17 1.24 -3.98 8.70
N ASP A 18 0.51 -4.22 9.79
CA ASP A 18 -0.14 -3.15 10.55
C ASP A 18 0.86 -2.17 11.17
N GLY A 19 1.95 -2.69 11.74
CA GLY A 19 3.06 -1.88 12.25
C GLY A 19 3.65 -0.96 11.16
N ALA A 20 4.02 -1.52 10.01
CA ALA A 20 4.57 -0.75 8.90
C ALA A 20 3.59 0.30 8.34
N ARG A 21 2.28 -0.02 8.28
CA ARG A 21 1.24 0.96 7.90
C ARG A 21 1.13 2.09 8.91
N ALA A 22 1.16 1.77 10.21
CA ALA A 22 1.09 2.75 11.27
C ALA A 22 2.32 3.68 11.30
N GLU A 23 3.52 3.13 11.14
CA GLU A 23 4.78 3.88 11.02
C GLU A 23 4.74 4.84 9.84
N LEU A 24 4.32 4.36 8.66
CA LEU A 24 4.19 5.19 7.47
C LEU A 24 3.16 6.31 7.68
N ARG A 25 2.01 6.02 8.30
CA ARG A 25 1.00 7.04 8.62
C ARG A 25 1.51 8.07 9.62
N ALA A 26 2.31 7.65 10.61
CA ALA A 26 2.92 8.55 11.59
C ALA A 26 3.96 9.45 10.94
N LEU A 27 4.81 8.92 10.06
CA LEU A 27 5.81 9.67 9.29
C LEU A 27 5.17 10.80 8.46
N LEU A 28 4.00 10.55 7.88
CA LEU A 28 3.31 11.52 7.03
C LEU A 28 2.41 12.50 7.80
N ARG A 29 2.19 12.26 9.09
CA ARG A 29 1.29 13.07 9.90
C ARG A 29 1.85 14.47 10.07
N GLY A 30 1.02 15.48 9.79
CA GLY A 30 1.37 16.88 9.97
C GLY A 30 2.31 17.44 8.89
N LEU A 31 2.65 16.65 7.86
CA LEU A 31 3.33 17.20 6.70
C LEU A 31 2.38 18.11 5.90
N PRO A 32 2.87 19.24 5.35
CA PRO A 32 2.04 20.09 4.52
C PRO A 32 1.62 19.33 3.26
N GLU A 33 0.41 19.60 2.76
CA GLU A 33 -0.16 18.91 1.61
C GLU A 33 0.78 18.93 0.40
N GLN A 34 1.44 20.07 0.14
CA GLN A 34 2.39 20.20 -0.96
C GLN A 34 3.60 19.25 -0.84
N ALA A 35 4.05 18.92 0.38
CA ALA A 35 5.11 17.93 0.58
C ALA A 35 4.66 16.50 0.26
N ILE A 36 3.35 16.25 0.36
CA ILE A 36 2.74 14.95 0.09
C ILE A 36 2.43 14.80 -1.42
N THR A 37 1.88 15.83 -2.06
CA THR A 37 1.35 15.75 -3.43
C THR A 37 2.37 16.06 -4.51
N GLN A 38 3.34 16.93 -4.24
CA GLN A 38 4.28 17.39 -5.26
C GLN A 38 5.32 16.30 -5.59
N ARG A 39 5.63 16.14 -6.88
CA ARG A 39 6.77 15.29 -7.30
C ARG A 39 8.11 15.99 -7.03
N PRO A 40 9.18 15.26 -6.67
CA PRO A 40 10.52 15.84 -6.61
C PRO A 40 11.00 16.26 -8.03
N PRO A 41 11.97 17.20 -8.14
CA PRO A 41 12.53 17.64 -9.42
C PRO A 41 13.06 16.52 -10.32
N SER A 42 13.48 15.40 -9.70
CA SER A 42 13.91 14.19 -10.42
C SER A 42 12.82 13.51 -11.27
N GLY A 43 11.57 13.97 -11.22
CA GLY A 43 10.43 13.38 -11.95
C GLY A 43 9.95 12.03 -11.39
N LYS A 44 10.52 11.57 -10.27
CA LYS A 44 10.05 10.39 -9.53
C LYS A 44 8.67 10.65 -8.93
N TRP A 45 8.00 9.59 -8.48
CA TRP A 45 6.71 9.69 -7.82
C TRP A 45 6.76 10.54 -6.55
N SER A 46 5.70 11.28 -6.31
CA SER A 46 5.40 11.97 -5.05
C SER A 46 5.13 10.97 -3.92
N VAL A 47 5.02 11.47 -2.69
CA VAL A 47 4.64 10.64 -1.54
C VAL A 47 3.24 10.07 -1.74
N LEU A 48 2.28 10.89 -2.15
CA LEU A 48 0.90 10.47 -2.38
C LEU A 48 0.82 9.37 -3.44
N GLU A 49 1.55 9.50 -4.55
CA GLU A 49 1.57 8.47 -5.59
C GLU A 49 2.15 7.14 -5.10
N ASN A 50 3.17 7.17 -4.23
CA ASN A 50 3.67 5.95 -3.60
C ASN A 50 2.63 5.30 -2.69
N VAL A 51 1.88 6.08 -1.90
CA VAL A 51 0.82 5.55 -1.03
C VAL A 51 -0.34 4.98 -1.86
N ARG A 52 -0.76 5.67 -2.92
CA ARG A 52 -1.78 5.16 -3.86
C ARG A 52 -1.33 3.87 -4.57
N HIS A 53 -0.05 3.79 -4.92
CA HIS A 53 0.53 2.57 -5.47
C HIS A 53 0.51 1.41 -4.46
N LEU A 54 0.78 1.68 -3.18
CA LEU A 54 0.73 0.64 -2.15
C LEU A 54 -0.69 0.10 -1.92
N LEU A 55 -1.71 0.96 -1.98
CA LEU A 55 -3.11 0.53 -2.00
C LEU A 55 -3.40 -0.40 -3.19
N PHE A 56 -2.99 -0.01 -4.39
CA PHE A 56 -3.09 -0.87 -5.57
C PHE A 56 -2.34 -2.22 -5.37
N ALA A 57 -1.11 -2.18 -4.87
CA ALA A 57 -0.29 -3.38 -4.66
C ALA A 57 -0.95 -4.34 -3.67
N LYS A 58 -1.58 -3.83 -2.60
CA LYS A 58 -2.38 -4.63 -1.66
C LYS A 58 -3.52 -5.33 -2.42
N GLN A 59 -4.35 -4.58 -3.14
CA GLN A 59 -5.49 -5.13 -3.89
C GLN A 59 -5.05 -6.20 -4.91
N ALA A 60 -3.95 -5.95 -5.63
CA ALA A 60 -3.38 -6.88 -6.60
C ALA A 60 -2.90 -8.18 -5.96
N HIS A 61 -2.17 -8.08 -4.84
CA HIS A 61 -1.64 -9.25 -4.15
C HIS A 61 -2.75 -10.11 -3.54
N ILE A 62 -3.78 -9.48 -2.97
CA ILE A 62 -4.90 -10.19 -2.34
C ILE A 62 -5.83 -10.82 -3.35
N ALA A 63 -6.15 -10.12 -4.45
CA ALA A 63 -6.91 -10.72 -5.54
C ALA A 63 -6.20 -11.93 -6.14
N LYS A 64 -4.87 -11.88 -6.29
CA LYS A 64 -4.09 -13.03 -6.73
C LYS A 64 -4.12 -14.18 -5.73
N LEU A 65 -3.96 -13.90 -4.43
CA LEU A 65 -4.03 -14.92 -3.38
C LEU A 65 -5.38 -15.65 -3.39
N LEU A 66 -6.47 -14.89 -3.55
CA LEU A 66 -7.82 -15.40 -3.43
C LEU A 66 -8.44 -15.79 -4.78
N ARG A 67 -7.64 -15.74 -5.86
CA ARG A 67 -8.03 -16.09 -7.24
C ARG A 67 -9.28 -15.35 -7.71
N GLU A 68 -9.40 -14.08 -7.30
CA GLU A 68 -10.54 -13.22 -7.57
C GLU A 68 -10.18 -12.08 -8.51
N ARG A 69 -11.21 -11.41 -9.03
CA ARG A 69 -11.03 -10.11 -9.68
C ARG A 69 -10.86 -9.04 -8.60
N PRO A 70 -9.80 -8.22 -8.65
CA PRO A 70 -9.61 -7.12 -7.71
C PRO A 70 -10.70 -6.06 -7.88
N ALA A 71 -11.35 -5.70 -6.77
CA ALA A 71 -12.18 -4.51 -6.69
C ALA A 71 -11.28 -3.30 -6.45
N TRP A 72 -10.72 -2.72 -7.53
CA TRP A 72 -9.79 -1.60 -7.43
C TRP A 72 -10.43 -0.38 -6.78
N SER A 73 -9.71 0.25 -5.85
CA SER A 73 -10.15 1.51 -5.27
C SER A 73 -9.87 2.63 -6.28
N PRO A 74 -10.82 3.54 -6.55
CA PRO A 74 -10.57 4.69 -7.41
C PRO A 74 -9.52 5.65 -6.82
N LEU A 75 -9.27 5.55 -5.50
CA LEU A 75 -8.25 6.34 -4.78
C LEU A 75 -6.85 5.74 -4.94
N GLY A 76 -6.75 4.46 -5.31
CA GLY A 76 -5.49 3.82 -5.67
C GLY A 76 -5.07 4.10 -7.12
N PHE A 77 -4.15 3.27 -7.62
CA PHE A 77 -3.97 3.08 -9.05
C PHE A 77 -4.79 1.88 -9.56
N THR A 78 -5.01 1.82 -10.87
CA THR A 78 -5.57 0.66 -11.58
C THR A 78 -4.50 0.08 -12.52
N PRO A 79 -4.69 -1.13 -13.08
CA PRO A 79 -3.78 -1.66 -14.10
C PRO A 79 -3.59 -0.72 -15.30
N GLU A 80 -4.64 -0.03 -15.72
CA GLU A 80 -4.62 0.98 -16.78
C GLU A 80 -3.76 2.17 -16.37
N SER A 81 -3.98 2.72 -15.16
CA SER A 81 -3.20 3.87 -14.69
C SER A 81 -1.74 3.49 -14.42
N MET A 82 -1.48 2.26 -13.96
CA MET A 82 -0.13 1.72 -13.77
C MET A 82 0.63 1.63 -15.10
N ARG A 83 -0.02 1.22 -16.19
CA ARG A 83 0.55 1.23 -17.54
C ARG A 83 0.85 2.64 -18.04
N ALA A 84 0.07 3.63 -17.61
CA ALA A 84 0.24 5.03 -17.95
C ALA A 84 1.17 5.81 -16.97
N THR A 85 1.82 5.15 -15.99
CA THR A 85 2.48 5.80 -14.84
C THR A 85 3.48 6.92 -15.16
N ARG A 86 4.19 6.86 -16.30
CA ARG A 86 5.09 7.94 -16.74
C ARG A 86 4.37 9.22 -17.20
N LYS A 87 3.08 9.13 -17.51
CA LYS A 87 2.22 10.21 -18.04
C LYS A 87 1.05 10.51 -17.11
N LEU A 88 1.08 10.04 -15.86
CA LEU A 88 0.00 10.37 -14.94
C LEU A 88 -0.01 11.88 -14.72
N PRO A 89 -1.17 12.52 -14.91
CA PRO A 89 -1.32 13.95 -14.69
C PRO A 89 -0.92 14.29 -13.25
N GLU A 90 -0.44 15.52 -13.08
CA GLU A 90 -0.15 16.03 -11.74
C GLU A 90 -1.42 15.97 -10.87
N ILE A 91 -1.24 15.70 -9.58
CA ILE A 91 -2.38 15.61 -8.66
C ILE A 91 -2.90 17.04 -8.46
N THR A 92 -4.13 17.27 -8.90
CA THR A 92 -4.81 18.56 -8.72
C THR A 92 -5.37 18.68 -7.29
N ALA A 93 -5.73 19.89 -6.87
CA ALA A 93 -6.35 20.15 -5.57
C ALA A 93 -7.67 19.38 -5.38
N ASP A 94 -8.37 19.06 -6.47
CA ASP A 94 -9.60 18.23 -6.46
C ASP A 94 -9.30 16.71 -6.45
N GLY A 95 -8.01 16.34 -6.42
CA GLY A 95 -7.55 14.96 -6.40
C GLY A 95 -7.74 14.29 -5.04
N PRO A 96 -7.51 12.96 -4.96
CA PRO A 96 -7.70 12.23 -3.72
C PRO A 96 -6.64 12.65 -2.69
N GLY A 97 -7.10 13.30 -1.61
CA GLY A 97 -6.26 13.60 -0.45
C GLY A 97 -5.73 12.34 0.24
N ILE A 98 -4.63 12.50 0.96
CA ILE A 98 -3.94 11.39 1.64
C ILE A 98 -4.85 10.63 2.63
N ASP A 99 -5.73 11.34 3.33
CA ASP A 99 -6.66 10.74 4.29
C ASP A 99 -7.69 9.84 3.62
N GLY A 100 -8.17 10.22 2.42
CA GLY A 100 -9.07 9.37 1.64
C GLY A 100 -8.37 8.08 1.19
N VAL A 101 -7.10 8.18 0.78
CA VAL A 101 -6.31 6.99 0.42
C VAL A 101 -6.10 6.08 1.64
N TRP A 102 -5.88 6.66 2.83
CA TRP A 102 -5.77 5.89 4.06
C TRP A 102 -7.06 5.16 4.42
N ALA A 103 -8.21 5.85 4.35
CA ALA A 103 -9.51 5.23 4.60
C ALA A 103 -9.77 4.04 3.65
N ALA A 104 -9.52 4.22 2.35
CA ALA A 104 -9.66 3.12 1.40
C ALA A 104 -8.68 1.96 1.67
N TRP A 105 -7.46 2.25 2.15
CA TRP A 105 -6.53 1.20 2.52
C TRP A 105 -6.97 0.50 3.81
N ASP A 106 -7.50 1.21 4.80
CA ASP A 106 -8.06 0.61 6.01
C ASP A 106 -9.17 -0.40 5.64
N ASP A 107 -10.10 -0.04 4.75
CA ASP A 107 -11.17 -0.92 4.28
C ASP A 107 -10.62 -2.19 3.59
N VAL A 108 -9.70 -2.01 2.64
CA VAL A 108 -9.08 -3.13 1.90
C VAL A 108 -8.30 -4.03 2.86
N HIS A 109 -7.58 -3.45 3.82
CA HIS A 109 -6.77 -4.22 4.77
C HIS A 109 -7.64 -5.00 5.75
N GLN A 110 -8.66 -4.39 6.33
CA GLN A 110 -9.63 -5.10 7.19
C GLN A 110 -10.35 -6.22 6.43
N GLY A 111 -10.78 -5.96 5.20
CA GLY A 111 -11.38 -6.98 4.34
C GLY A 111 -10.42 -8.12 4.06
N THR A 112 -9.14 -7.81 3.83
CA THR A 112 -8.08 -8.81 3.67
C THR A 112 -7.91 -9.67 4.90
N VAL A 113 -7.77 -9.06 6.09
CA VAL A 113 -7.58 -9.78 7.35
C VAL A 113 -8.73 -10.76 7.58
N ARG A 114 -9.98 -10.29 7.43
CA ARG A 114 -11.17 -11.15 7.57
C ARG A 114 -11.14 -12.34 6.62
N ARG A 115 -10.86 -12.11 5.34
CA ARG A 115 -10.87 -13.15 4.31
C ARG A 115 -9.71 -14.15 4.48
N VAL A 116 -8.53 -13.66 4.80
CA VAL A 116 -7.35 -14.51 5.01
C VAL A 116 -7.54 -15.40 6.23
N ASN A 117 -8.06 -14.86 7.33
CA ASN A 117 -8.34 -15.64 8.54
C ASN A 117 -9.44 -16.69 8.32
N ALA A 118 -10.45 -16.37 7.50
CA ALA A 118 -11.56 -17.27 7.20
C ALA A 118 -11.17 -18.41 6.24
N ALA A 119 -10.48 -18.10 5.14
CA ALA A 119 -10.19 -19.08 4.09
C ALA A 119 -8.84 -19.80 4.26
N ARG A 120 -7.88 -19.18 4.96
CA ARG A 120 -6.48 -19.64 5.10
C ARG A 120 -5.90 -20.34 3.85
N PRO A 121 -5.87 -19.68 2.67
CA PRO A 121 -5.30 -20.30 1.47
C PRO A 121 -3.84 -20.75 1.71
N PRO A 122 -3.38 -21.87 1.12
CA PRO A 122 -2.02 -22.37 1.33
C PRO A 122 -0.91 -21.37 1.01
N GLU A 123 -1.14 -20.46 0.07
CA GLU A 123 -0.17 -19.44 -0.36
C GLU A 123 -0.18 -18.17 0.48
N THR A 124 -0.96 -18.11 1.57
CA THR A 124 -1.17 -16.92 2.40
C THR A 124 0.14 -16.32 2.90
N GLU A 125 0.99 -17.13 3.55
CA GLU A 125 2.25 -16.66 4.14
C GLU A 125 3.15 -16.03 3.08
N ARG A 126 3.27 -16.70 1.92
CA ARG A 126 4.06 -16.20 0.79
C ARG A 126 3.51 -14.88 0.26
N ALA A 127 2.20 -14.77 0.12
CA ALA A 127 1.55 -13.55 -0.36
C ALA A 127 1.70 -12.38 0.62
N LEU A 128 1.49 -12.62 1.93
CA LEU A 128 1.67 -11.62 2.98
C LEU A 128 3.13 -11.18 3.10
N THR A 129 4.08 -12.12 3.08
CA THR A 129 5.53 -11.83 3.07
C THR A 129 5.91 -10.96 1.89
N ARG A 130 5.42 -11.29 0.68
CA ARG A 130 5.67 -10.49 -0.52
C ARG A 130 5.10 -9.08 -0.37
N HIS A 131 3.88 -8.96 0.16
CA HIS A 131 3.25 -7.66 0.36
C HIS A 131 3.99 -6.82 1.42
N LEU A 132 4.41 -7.42 2.54
CA LEU A 132 5.19 -6.74 3.58
C LEU A 132 6.52 -6.20 3.02
N LYS A 133 7.27 -7.01 2.27
CA LYS A 133 8.51 -6.57 1.62
C LYS A 133 8.28 -5.41 0.65
N HIS A 134 7.18 -5.46 -0.12
CA HIS A 134 6.80 -4.37 -1.04
C HIS A 134 6.48 -3.09 -0.27
N LEU A 135 5.71 -3.19 0.81
CA LEU A 135 5.36 -2.07 1.69
C LEU A 135 6.62 -1.41 2.25
N GLN A 136 7.51 -2.19 2.87
CA GLN A 136 8.75 -1.70 3.46
C GLN A 136 9.67 -1.04 2.42
N ALA A 137 9.76 -1.60 1.21
CA ALA A 137 10.54 -1.00 0.14
C ALA A 137 10.05 0.42 -0.24
N HIS A 138 8.74 0.62 -0.33
CA HIS A 138 8.19 1.96 -0.61
C HIS A 138 8.24 2.88 0.62
N GLN A 139 8.15 2.35 1.85
CA GLN A 139 8.34 3.15 3.06
C GLN A 139 9.73 3.81 3.05
N LEU A 140 10.79 3.07 2.71
CA LEU A 140 12.15 3.62 2.56
C LEU A 140 12.25 4.72 1.49
N VAL A 141 11.51 4.58 0.38
CA VAL A 141 11.43 5.61 -0.67
C VAL A 141 10.74 6.86 -0.13
N ILE A 142 9.61 6.69 0.55
CA ILE A 142 8.84 7.80 1.12
C ILE A 142 9.64 8.54 2.20
N GLU A 143 10.30 7.83 3.11
CA GLU A 143 11.19 8.42 4.11
C GLU A 143 12.31 9.26 3.49
N ARG A 144 12.84 8.83 2.34
CA ARG A 144 13.85 9.60 1.62
C ARG A 144 13.26 10.88 1.03
N LEU A 145 12.05 10.81 0.47
CA LEU A 145 11.35 11.99 -0.07
C LEU A 145 11.02 13.00 1.03
N VAL A 146 10.52 12.54 2.18
CA VAL A 146 10.19 13.39 3.33
C VAL A 146 11.45 14.10 3.86
N ARG A 147 12.56 13.37 4.03
CA ARG A 147 13.84 13.95 4.47
C ARG A 147 14.40 15.00 3.51
N GLN A 148 14.21 14.82 2.20
CA GLN A 148 14.66 15.79 1.20
C GLN A 148 13.87 17.10 1.22
N ARG A 149 12.63 17.09 1.74
CA ARG A 149 11.73 18.25 1.82
C ARG A 149 11.80 18.99 3.16
N SER A 150 12.45 18.39 4.16
CA SER A 150 12.61 18.97 5.51
C SER A 150 13.95 19.72 5.68
N LYS A 151 14.72 19.87 4.60
CA LYS A 151 15.97 20.64 4.51
C LYS A 151 15.71 21.93 3.76
#